data_AF-A0A0D0E015-F1
#
_entry.id   AF-A0A0D0E015-F1
#
_cell.length_a   1.000
_cell.length_b   1.000
_cell.length_c   1.000
_cell.angle_alpha   90.00
_cell.angle_beta   90.00
_cell.angle_gamma   90.00
#
_symmetry.space_group_name_H-M   'P 1'
#
loop_
_entity.id
_entity.type
_entity.pdbx_description
1 polymer ?
#
loop_
_entity_poly.entity_id
_entity_poly.type
_entity_poly.pdbx_seq_one_letter_code
_entity_poly.pdbx_strand_id
1 'polypeptide(L)'
;MWDLLTNFDYISHLYLLFTTADGPGLIYWDGMVGHSGKNGCCLYCGVWTSYLFSSTHYYPVLLCPHDHIVAGSELHDFNVFNLPEGGSSNYGNNLKKIVFVHNQTQWDKMKTETSLMKPPLILGLHPTCSLGFPLSITTDIMHLAGNISNLLLSLWNGTIDVAPNDDCALWDWAALNDRNVWIAHGQDVENAGQHLSGPYNRKPCNIANKINTQYKRLGSFNFTPLVSPPCFYMVSPL
;
A
#
# COMPACT_ATOMS: atom_id res chain seq x y z
N MET A 1 -36.94 -4.63 -13.88
CA MET A 1 -37.27 -3.20 -14.09
C MET A 1 -38.45 -3.16 -15.03
N TRP A 2 -39.40 -2.27 -14.76
CA TRP A 2 -40.59 -2.11 -15.58
C TRP A 2 -40.35 -0.99 -16.59
N ASP A 3 -40.56 -1.27 -17.88
CA ASP A 3 -40.47 -0.29 -18.95
C ASP A 3 -41.86 0.24 -19.30
N LEU A 4 -42.10 1.51 -18.98
CA LEU A 4 -43.34 2.23 -19.26
C LEU A 4 -43.65 2.35 -20.76
N LEU A 5 -42.63 2.41 -21.62
CA LEU A 5 -42.83 2.60 -23.07
C LEU A 5 -43.28 1.30 -23.76
N THR A 6 -42.75 0.17 -23.30
CA THR A 6 -43.03 -1.14 -23.92
C THR A 6 -44.04 -1.97 -23.13
N ASN A 7 -44.39 -1.54 -21.91
CA ASN A 7 -45.24 -2.26 -20.96
C ASN A 7 -44.76 -3.70 -20.69
N PHE A 8 -43.44 -3.90 -20.69
CA PHE A 8 -42.81 -5.18 -20.37
C PHE A 8 -41.89 -5.06 -19.15
N ASP A 9 -41.82 -6.15 -18.41
CA ASP A 9 -40.78 -6.35 -17.41
C ASP A 9 -39.54 -6.92 -18.07
N TYR A 10 -38.39 -6.34 -17.75
CA TYR A 10 -37.10 -6.89 -18.14
C TYR A 10 -36.17 -7.04 -16.94
N ILE A 11 -35.34 -8.09 -17.01
CA ILE A 11 -34.25 -8.31 -16.05
C ILE A 11 -33.01 -7.63 -16.62
N SER A 12 -32.46 -6.68 -15.87
CA SER A 12 -31.15 -6.10 -16.18
C SER A 12 -30.12 -6.73 -15.27
N HIS A 13 -29.06 -7.26 -15.87
CA HIS A 13 -27.91 -7.78 -15.15
C HIS A 13 -26.85 -6.69 -15.06
N LEU A 14 -26.56 -6.24 -13.84
CA LEU A 14 -25.44 -5.33 -13.60
C LEU A 14 -24.15 -6.17 -13.54
N TYR A 15 -23.25 -5.95 -14.49
CA TYR A 15 -21.94 -6.58 -14.52
C TYR A 15 -20.93 -5.66 -13.82
N LEU A 16 -20.32 -6.15 -12.73
CA LEU A 16 -19.26 -5.45 -12.02
C LEU A 16 -17.93 -6.18 -12.25
N LEU A 17 -17.07 -5.59 -13.08
CA LEU A 17 -15.76 -6.16 -13.41
C LEU A 17 -14.72 -5.79 -12.36
N PHE A 18 -14.62 -4.50 -12.02
CA PHE A 18 -13.57 -3.98 -11.15
C PHE A 18 -14.11 -2.97 -10.14
N THR A 19 -13.65 -3.09 -8.89
CA THR A 19 -13.91 -2.13 -7.83
C THR A 19 -12.68 -1.24 -7.64
N THR A 20 -12.73 -0.03 -8.18
CA THR A 20 -11.67 0.97 -8.02
C THR A 20 -11.96 1.83 -6.80
N ALA A 21 -11.22 1.61 -5.72
CA ALA A 21 -11.30 2.41 -4.51
C ALA A 21 -9.89 2.72 -3.99
N ASP A 22 -9.74 3.80 -3.23
CA ASP A 22 -8.52 4.04 -2.47
C ASP A 22 -8.41 3.05 -1.30
N GLY A 23 -7.25 2.99 -0.64
CA GLY A 23 -7.03 2.04 0.48
C GLY A 23 -8.18 1.99 1.51
N PRO A 24 -8.63 3.14 2.05
CA PRO A 24 -9.79 3.18 2.96
C PRO A 24 -11.11 2.72 2.32
N GLY A 25 -11.36 3.09 1.06
CA GLY A 25 -12.54 2.65 0.33
C GLY A 25 -12.55 1.16 -0.01
N LEU A 26 -11.38 0.56 -0.20
CA LEU A 26 -11.22 -0.86 -0.57
C LEU A 26 -11.71 -1.79 0.53
N ILE A 27 -11.56 -1.39 1.80
CA ILE A 27 -12.04 -2.13 3.00
C ILE A 27 -13.55 -2.43 2.92
N TYR A 28 -14.33 -1.56 2.27
CA TYR A 28 -15.76 -1.79 2.09
C TYR A 28 -16.04 -2.86 1.03
N TRP A 29 -15.18 -2.96 0.03
CA TRP A 29 -15.30 -3.93 -1.06
C TRP A 29 -14.76 -5.30 -0.67
N ASP A 30 -13.59 -5.37 -0.04
CA ASP A 30 -12.90 -6.63 0.31
C ASP A 30 -13.29 -7.18 1.69
N GLY A 31 -13.82 -6.34 2.60
CA GLY A 31 -14.18 -6.74 3.96
C GLY A 31 -12.98 -7.09 4.85
N MET A 32 -11.76 -6.69 4.46
CA MET A 32 -10.50 -6.98 5.15
C MET A 32 -10.14 -5.88 6.17
N VAL A 33 -9.26 -6.20 7.11
CA VAL A 33 -8.72 -5.23 8.09
C VAL A 33 -7.87 -4.14 7.42
N GLY A 34 -7.35 -4.41 6.21
CA GLY A 34 -6.45 -3.53 5.48
C GLY A 34 -4.98 -3.76 5.85
N HIS A 35 -4.13 -2.78 5.51
CA HIS A 35 -2.66 -2.90 5.59
C HIS A 35 -2.09 -3.17 6.99
N SER A 36 -2.84 -2.86 8.05
CA SER A 36 -2.40 -3.06 9.45
C SER A 36 -2.77 -4.41 10.06
N GLY A 37 -3.51 -5.26 9.33
CA GLY A 37 -3.88 -6.60 9.78
C GLY A 37 -2.79 -7.64 9.50
N LYS A 38 -2.84 -8.79 10.18
CA LYS A 38 -1.91 -9.93 10.04
C LYS A 38 -1.74 -10.41 8.57
N ASN A 39 -2.79 -10.33 7.76
CA ASN A 39 -2.74 -10.43 6.29
C ASN A 39 -2.99 -9.03 5.71
N GLY A 40 -1.94 -8.22 5.60
CA GLY A 40 -2.03 -6.84 5.15
C GLY A 40 -2.32 -6.67 3.65
N CYS A 41 -2.16 -7.72 2.85
CA CYS A 41 -2.49 -7.67 1.43
C CYS A 41 -4.01 -7.63 1.21
N CYS A 42 -4.52 -6.58 0.56
CA CYS A 42 -5.95 -6.44 0.25
C CYS A 42 -6.47 -7.47 -0.79
N LEU A 43 -5.57 -8.26 -1.39
CA LEU A 43 -5.92 -9.37 -2.29
C LEU A 43 -5.87 -10.73 -1.59
N TYR A 44 -5.62 -10.77 -0.28
CA TYR A 44 -5.51 -12.03 0.47
C TYR A 44 -4.47 -13.01 -0.10
N CYS A 45 -3.29 -12.51 -0.52
CA CYS A 45 -2.25 -13.34 -1.15
C CYS A 45 -1.56 -14.31 -0.18
N GLY A 46 -1.80 -14.22 1.13
CA GLY A 46 -1.16 -15.08 2.12
C GLY A 46 0.28 -14.69 2.47
N VAL A 47 0.74 -13.52 2.01
CA VAL A 47 1.91 -12.86 2.60
C VAL A 47 1.51 -12.29 3.94
N TRP A 48 2.13 -12.81 4.99
CA TRP A 48 1.86 -12.43 6.36
C TRP A 48 2.69 -11.21 6.75
N THR A 49 2.06 -10.30 7.48
CA THR A 49 2.73 -9.15 8.08
C THR A 49 3.27 -9.53 9.45
N SER A 50 4.37 -8.91 9.86
CA SER A 50 4.99 -9.17 11.15
C SER A 50 4.46 -8.23 12.23
N TYR A 51 4.42 -8.73 13.46
CA TYR A 51 4.03 -7.94 14.63
C TYR A 51 5.28 -7.40 15.32
N LEU A 52 5.33 -6.08 15.51
CA LEU A 52 6.33 -5.45 16.36
C LEU A 52 5.83 -5.45 17.81
N PHE A 53 6.66 -5.95 18.74
CA PHE A 53 6.33 -5.94 20.17
C PHE A 53 5.96 -4.53 20.63
N SER A 54 4.89 -4.42 21.43
CA SER A 54 4.24 -3.18 21.89
C SER A 54 3.53 -2.32 20.82
N SER A 55 3.46 -2.76 19.56
CA SER A 55 2.64 -2.09 18.55
C SER A 55 1.17 -2.52 18.60
N THR A 56 0.25 -1.67 18.17
CA THR A 56 -1.15 -2.05 17.90
C THR A 56 -1.39 -2.49 16.46
N HIS A 57 -0.35 -2.46 15.61
CA HIS A 57 -0.44 -2.71 14.17
C HIS A 57 0.53 -3.82 13.75
N TYR A 58 0.16 -4.55 12.70
CA TYR A 58 1.10 -5.38 11.97
C TYR A 58 1.76 -4.58 10.84
N TYR A 59 3.03 -4.89 10.58
CA TYR A 59 3.81 -4.24 9.54
C TYR A 59 4.14 -5.22 8.41
N PRO A 60 4.06 -4.80 7.15
CA PRO A 60 4.51 -5.61 6.03
C PRO A 60 6.03 -5.73 6.07
N VAL A 61 6.51 -6.85 6.61
CA VAL A 61 7.94 -7.19 6.63
C VAL A 61 8.09 -8.48 5.84
N LEU A 62 8.82 -8.38 4.72
CA LEU A 62 9.04 -9.53 3.84
C LEU A 62 10.26 -10.37 4.25
N LEU A 63 11.16 -9.80 5.03
CA LEU A 63 12.37 -10.48 5.52
C LEU A 63 12.27 -10.69 7.03
N CYS A 64 12.69 -11.85 7.49
CA CYS A 64 12.79 -12.14 8.91
C CYS A 64 13.86 -11.23 9.56
N PRO A 65 13.50 -10.47 10.61
CA PRO A 65 14.50 -9.77 11.42
C PRO A 65 15.45 -10.79 12.06
N HIS A 66 16.76 -10.49 12.09
CA HIS A 66 17.77 -11.44 12.59
C HIS A 66 17.74 -11.58 14.11
N ASP A 67 17.47 -10.49 14.85
CA ASP A 67 17.65 -10.45 16.32
C ASP A 67 16.35 -10.15 17.11
N HIS A 68 15.21 -10.01 16.43
CA HIS A 68 13.94 -9.62 17.05
C HIS A 68 12.78 -10.49 16.60
N ILE A 69 12.75 -11.73 17.09
CA ILE A 69 11.67 -12.68 16.87
C ILE A 69 10.64 -12.57 18.00
N VAL A 70 9.45 -12.04 17.68
CA VAL A 70 8.33 -11.99 18.62
C VAL A 70 7.50 -13.26 18.50
N ALA A 71 7.22 -13.92 19.64
CA ALA A 71 6.37 -15.09 19.69
C ALA A 71 4.99 -14.83 19.05
N GLY A 72 4.58 -15.67 18.10
CA GLY A 72 3.33 -15.52 17.34
C GLY A 72 3.48 -14.84 15.97
N SER A 73 4.66 -14.31 15.63
CA SER A 73 5.00 -13.97 14.25
C SER A 73 5.40 -15.24 13.49
N GLU A 74 4.68 -15.56 12.41
CA GLU A 74 5.06 -16.62 11.48
C GLU A 74 6.15 -16.07 10.56
N LEU A 75 7.40 -16.44 10.83
CA LEU A 75 8.57 -15.87 10.16
C LEU A 75 8.95 -16.71 8.95
N HIS A 76 8.71 -16.19 7.75
CA HIS A 76 9.24 -16.71 6.49
C HIS A 76 9.74 -15.54 5.66
N ASP A 77 10.91 -15.70 5.05
CA ASP A 77 11.37 -14.77 4.03
C ASP A 77 10.50 -14.93 2.78
N PHE A 78 9.93 -13.82 2.31
CA PHE A 78 9.21 -13.74 1.06
C PHE A 78 10.13 -13.21 -0.03
N ASN A 79 10.34 -14.02 -1.07
CA ASN A 79 11.03 -13.55 -2.26
C ASN A 79 10.13 -12.57 -3.02
N VAL A 80 10.54 -11.31 -3.11
CA VAL A 80 9.81 -10.25 -3.83
C VAL A 80 9.60 -10.60 -5.32
N PHE A 81 10.51 -11.37 -5.91
CA PHE A 81 10.40 -11.83 -7.29
C PHE A 81 9.50 -13.06 -7.47
N ASN A 82 9.02 -13.64 -6.38
CA ASN A 82 8.16 -14.83 -6.38
C ASN A 82 7.12 -14.74 -5.25
N LEU A 83 6.26 -13.72 -5.33
CA LEU A 83 5.16 -13.55 -4.38
C LEU A 83 3.98 -14.45 -4.76
N PRO A 84 3.23 -14.98 -3.77
CA PRO A 84 2.01 -15.72 -4.04
C PRO A 84 0.96 -14.88 -4.76
N GLU A 85 0.13 -15.55 -5.56
CA GLU A 85 -1.03 -14.91 -6.19
C GLU A 85 -2.07 -14.49 -5.15
N GLY A 86 -2.88 -13.48 -5.50
CA GLY A 86 -4.03 -13.08 -4.69
C GLY A 86 -5.02 -14.23 -4.52
N GLY A 87 -5.75 -14.24 -3.41
CA GLY A 87 -6.83 -15.19 -3.17
C GLY A 87 -6.32 -16.54 -2.67
N SER A 88 -5.66 -16.55 -1.52
CA SER A 88 -5.22 -17.78 -0.86
C SER A 88 -6.34 -18.81 -0.79
N SER A 89 -6.00 -20.09 -0.99
CA SER A 89 -6.92 -21.24 -0.89
C SER A 89 -7.71 -21.28 0.43
N ASN A 90 -7.17 -20.68 1.49
CA ASN A 90 -7.81 -20.62 2.80
C ASN A 90 -8.90 -19.54 2.91
N TYR A 91 -9.01 -18.62 1.95
CA TYR A 91 -9.92 -17.49 1.97
C TYR A 91 -11.38 -17.89 2.24
N GLY A 92 -11.93 -18.80 1.42
CA GLY A 92 -13.33 -19.22 1.54
C GLY A 92 -13.63 -19.93 2.87
N ASN A 93 -12.67 -20.72 3.38
CA ASN A 93 -12.81 -21.40 4.67
C ASN A 93 -12.79 -20.40 5.84
N ASN A 94 -11.88 -19.42 5.80
CA ASN A 94 -11.78 -18.38 6.82
C ASN A 94 -13.00 -17.45 6.81
N LEU A 95 -13.52 -17.15 5.63
CA LEU A 95 -14.75 -16.37 5.50
C LEU A 95 -15.96 -17.09 6.12
N LYS A 96 -16.13 -18.39 5.84
CA LYS A 96 -17.17 -19.20 6.47
C LYS A 96 -17.05 -19.14 7.99
N LYS A 97 -15.85 -19.34 8.55
CA LYS A 97 -15.62 -19.28 10.00
C LYS A 97 -16.11 -17.95 10.57
N ILE A 98 -15.76 -16.81 9.97
CA ILE A 98 -16.20 -15.48 10.45
C ILE A 98 -17.72 -15.33 10.45
N VAL A 99 -18.40 -15.79 9.39
CA VAL A 99 -19.87 -15.71 9.30
C VAL A 99 -20.55 -16.55 10.38
N PHE A 100 -19.94 -17.65 10.82
CA PHE A 100 -20.48 -18.53 11.85
C PHE A 100 -20.09 -18.14 13.29
N VAL A 101 -19.28 -17.11 13.51
CA VAL A 101 -18.90 -16.68 14.86
C VAL A 101 -20.01 -15.81 15.46
N HIS A 102 -20.44 -16.15 16.67
CA HIS A 102 -21.52 -15.45 17.39
C HIS A 102 -21.05 -14.79 18.70
N ASN A 103 -19.74 -14.83 19.00
CA ASN A 103 -19.16 -14.28 20.21
C ASN A 103 -18.07 -13.27 19.86
N GLN A 104 -18.10 -12.09 20.49
CA GLN A 104 -17.16 -11.00 20.24
C GLN A 104 -15.69 -11.41 20.44
N THR A 105 -15.35 -12.12 21.51
CA THR A 105 -13.98 -12.58 21.78
C THR A 105 -13.48 -13.54 20.71
N GLN A 106 -14.34 -14.45 20.24
CA GLN A 106 -13.99 -15.33 19.14
C GLN A 106 -13.88 -14.56 17.82
N TRP A 107 -14.69 -13.54 17.62
CA TRP A 107 -14.67 -12.70 16.43
C TRP A 107 -13.38 -11.88 16.37
N ASP A 108 -12.98 -11.24 17.47
CA ASP A 108 -11.73 -10.46 17.54
C ASP A 108 -10.50 -11.35 17.30
N LYS A 109 -10.50 -12.57 17.85
CA LYS A 109 -9.46 -13.56 17.59
C LYS A 109 -9.41 -13.95 16.11
N MET A 110 -10.55 -14.32 15.52
CA MET A 110 -10.64 -14.71 14.11
C MET A 110 -10.29 -13.56 13.16
N LYS A 111 -10.75 -12.35 13.46
CA LYS A 111 -10.40 -11.13 12.72
C LYS A 111 -8.90 -10.90 12.75
N THR A 112 -8.26 -11.06 13.89
CA THR A 112 -6.80 -10.89 14.02
C THR A 112 -6.05 -11.95 13.23
N GLU A 113 -6.45 -13.23 13.36
CA GLU A 113 -5.77 -14.35 12.70
C GLU A 113 -5.95 -14.36 11.18
N THR A 114 -7.10 -13.93 10.67
CA THR A 114 -7.42 -14.02 9.24
C THR A 114 -7.34 -12.67 8.52
N SER A 115 -7.41 -11.56 9.25
CA SER A 115 -7.56 -10.19 8.74
C SER A 115 -8.81 -9.95 7.89
N LEU A 116 -9.86 -10.71 8.16
CA LEU A 116 -11.19 -10.52 7.59
C LEU A 116 -12.12 -10.01 8.68
N MET A 117 -12.95 -9.01 8.35
CA MET A 117 -13.93 -8.43 9.27
C MET A 117 -15.36 -8.82 8.88
N LYS A 118 -15.62 -8.99 7.59
CA LYS A 118 -16.94 -9.30 7.05
C LYS A 118 -16.82 -9.91 5.65
N PRO A 119 -17.87 -10.55 5.14
CA PRO A 119 -17.96 -10.89 3.73
C PRO A 119 -17.81 -9.64 2.83
N PRO A 120 -16.96 -9.69 1.78
CA PRO A 120 -16.91 -8.68 0.75
C PRO A 120 -18.28 -8.40 0.13
N LEU A 121 -18.55 -7.14 -0.23
CA LEU A 121 -19.76 -6.78 -0.96
C LEU A 121 -19.86 -7.49 -2.31
N ILE A 122 -18.72 -7.77 -2.95
CA ILE A 122 -18.69 -8.44 -4.25
C ILE A 122 -19.29 -9.85 -4.20
N LEU A 123 -19.25 -10.53 -3.05
CA LEU A 123 -19.83 -11.86 -2.90
C LEU A 123 -21.37 -11.85 -2.87
N GLY A 124 -21.99 -10.67 -2.69
CA GLY A 124 -23.43 -10.50 -2.82
C GLY A 124 -23.91 -10.43 -4.27
N LEU A 125 -22.99 -10.29 -5.24
CA LEU A 125 -23.34 -10.27 -6.67
C LEU A 125 -23.49 -11.68 -7.22
N HIS A 126 -24.32 -11.81 -8.25
CA HIS A 126 -24.48 -13.07 -8.96
C HIS A 126 -23.12 -13.52 -9.57
N PRO A 127 -22.71 -14.80 -9.44
CA PRO A 127 -21.39 -15.24 -9.90
C PRO A 127 -21.10 -15.02 -11.38
N THR A 128 -22.13 -14.97 -12.24
CA THR A 128 -21.96 -14.68 -13.67
C THR A 128 -21.87 -13.18 -13.99
N CYS A 129 -22.11 -12.32 -12.99
CA CYS A 129 -22.15 -10.87 -13.13
C CYS A 129 -20.94 -10.19 -12.48
N SER A 130 -19.98 -10.96 -11.96
CA SER A 130 -18.77 -10.48 -11.31
C SER A 130 -17.62 -11.46 -11.53
N LEU A 131 -16.38 -10.94 -11.53
CA LEU A 131 -15.18 -11.79 -11.51
C LEU A 131 -14.93 -12.45 -10.15
N GLY A 132 -15.65 -12.02 -9.11
CA GLY A 132 -15.49 -12.51 -7.74
C GLY A 132 -14.20 -12.02 -7.08
N PHE A 133 -14.05 -12.34 -5.80
CA PHE A 133 -12.82 -12.03 -5.05
C PHE A 133 -11.73 -13.07 -5.35
N PRO A 134 -10.46 -12.67 -5.53
CA PRO A 134 -9.92 -11.30 -5.51
C PRO A 134 -9.92 -10.60 -6.88
N LEU A 135 -10.33 -11.27 -7.96
CA LEU A 135 -10.17 -10.78 -9.34
C LEU A 135 -10.90 -9.46 -9.63
N SER A 136 -12.00 -9.20 -8.92
CA SER A 136 -12.74 -7.94 -9.02
C SER A 136 -12.11 -6.78 -8.25
N ILE A 137 -11.11 -7.04 -7.40
CA ILE A 137 -10.49 -6.05 -6.52
C ILE A 137 -9.26 -5.45 -7.22
N THR A 138 -9.29 -4.16 -7.50
CA THR A 138 -8.11 -3.44 -8.00
C THR A 138 -7.38 -2.80 -6.83
N THR A 139 -6.10 -3.10 -6.66
CA THR A 139 -5.26 -2.44 -5.66
C THR A 139 -5.07 -0.97 -6.03
N ASP A 140 -5.11 -0.09 -5.03
CA ASP A 140 -4.89 1.34 -5.24
C ASP A 140 -3.42 1.62 -5.59
N ILE A 141 -3.14 1.77 -6.88
CA ILE A 141 -1.85 2.24 -7.39
C ILE A 141 -1.83 3.76 -7.61
N MET A 142 -2.96 4.47 -7.44
CA MET A 142 -3.08 5.88 -7.80
C MET A 142 -2.15 6.77 -6.98
N HIS A 143 -1.86 6.34 -5.76
CA HIS A 143 -0.98 7.03 -4.82
C HIS A 143 0.42 6.44 -4.74
N LEU A 144 0.70 5.33 -5.42
CA LEU A 144 1.92 4.53 -5.23
C LEU A 144 3.19 5.37 -5.42
N ALA A 145 3.33 6.04 -6.57
CA ALA A 145 4.51 6.87 -6.87
C ALA A 145 4.70 8.01 -5.87
N GLY A 146 3.61 8.67 -5.48
CA GLY A 146 3.64 9.76 -4.49
C GLY A 146 4.02 9.27 -3.09
N ASN A 147 3.44 8.15 -2.66
CA ASN A 147 3.70 7.57 -1.34
C ASN A 147 5.12 7.02 -1.23
N ILE A 148 5.61 6.32 -2.26
CA ILE A 148 7.00 5.84 -2.32
C ILE A 148 7.97 7.03 -2.29
N SER A 149 7.72 8.07 -3.09
CA SER A 149 8.58 9.25 -3.09
C SER A 149 8.63 9.92 -1.72
N ASN A 150 7.49 10.08 -1.07
CA ASN A 150 7.42 10.69 0.26
C ASN A 150 8.17 9.85 1.30
N LEU A 151 7.99 8.53 1.27
CA LEU A 151 8.68 7.61 2.17
C LEU A 151 10.21 7.65 1.97
N LEU A 152 10.67 7.57 0.72
CA LEU A 152 12.10 7.63 0.39
C LEU A 152 12.72 8.98 0.81
N LEU A 153 12.02 10.09 0.56
CA LEU A 153 12.48 11.41 1.01
C LEU A 153 12.60 11.48 2.53
N SER A 154 11.61 10.97 3.27
CA SER A 154 11.68 10.94 4.73
C SER A 154 12.82 10.05 5.24
N LEU A 155 13.09 8.91 4.59
CA LEU A 155 14.20 8.02 4.93
C LEU A 155 15.55 8.70 4.69
N TRP A 156 15.75 9.28 3.51
CA TRP A 156 17.03 9.91 3.15
C TRP A 156 17.31 11.19 3.94
N ASN A 157 16.27 11.90 4.38
CA ASN A 157 16.43 13.07 5.27
C ASN A 157 16.50 12.67 6.76
N GLY A 158 16.27 11.40 7.12
CA GLY A 158 16.20 10.98 8.53
C GLY A 158 15.03 11.59 9.30
N THR A 159 13.93 11.93 8.62
CA THR A 159 12.75 12.58 9.22
C THR A 159 11.55 11.65 9.39
N ILE A 160 11.73 10.35 9.13
CA ILE A 160 10.70 9.35 9.41
C ILE A 160 10.58 9.11 10.92
N ASP A 161 9.39 8.75 11.39
CA ASP A 161 9.18 8.38 12.78
C ASP A 161 10.05 7.16 13.13
N VAL A 162 10.82 7.28 14.21
CA VAL A 162 11.73 6.23 14.69
C VAL A 162 11.25 5.59 15.97
N ALA A 163 11.62 4.32 16.15
CA ALA A 163 11.42 3.63 17.41
C ALA A 163 12.30 4.27 18.51
N PRO A 164 11.92 4.15 19.80
CA PRO A 164 12.66 4.77 20.90
C PRO A 164 14.15 4.38 21.01
N ASN A 165 14.54 3.26 20.41
CA ASN A 165 15.90 2.70 20.48
C ASN A 165 16.67 2.85 19.15
N ASP A 166 16.13 3.62 18.19
CA ASP A 166 16.75 3.86 16.89
C ASP A 166 17.15 5.34 16.78
N ASP A 167 18.25 5.61 16.08
CA ASP A 167 18.84 6.95 15.94
C ASP A 167 19.14 7.23 14.48
N CYS A 168 18.39 8.17 13.89
CA CYS A 168 18.58 8.62 12.50
C CYS A 168 19.99 9.14 12.21
N ALA A 169 20.71 9.61 13.24
CA ALA A 169 22.08 10.10 13.06
C ALA A 169 23.07 8.97 12.72
N LEU A 170 22.71 7.71 13.00
CA LEU A 170 23.54 6.53 12.73
C LEU A 170 23.23 5.88 11.38
N TRP A 171 22.26 6.41 10.63
CA TRP A 171 21.84 5.81 9.36
C TRP A 171 22.75 6.22 8.21
N ASP A 172 23.57 5.27 7.74
CA ASP A 172 24.45 5.49 6.59
C ASP A 172 23.69 5.87 5.31
N TRP A 173 22.42 5.45 5.19
CA TRP A 173 21.54 5.76 4.06
C TRP A 173 20.79 7.09 4.19
N ALA A 174 20.88 7.80 5.33
CA ALA A 174 20.26 9.11 5.52
C ALA A 174 21.11 10.24 4.90
N ALA A 175 21.49 10.06 3.63
CA ALA A 175 22.46 10.90 2.92
C ALA A 175 22.02 12.37 2.73
N LEU A 176 20.74 12.68 2.91
CA LEU A 176 20.18 14.03 2.77
C LEU A 176 19.86 14.70 4.11
N ASN A 177 20.28 14.12 5.25
CA ASN A 177 20.05 14.69 6.57
C ASN A 177 20.82 16.01 6.79
N ASP A 178 21.97 16.21 6.14
CA ASP A 178 22.67 17.49 6.17
C ASP A 178 21.93 18.56 5.37
N ARG A 179 21.70 19.72 6.00
CA ARG A 179 20.94 20.82 5.41
C ARG A 179 21.57 21.38 4.14
N ASN A 180 22.90 21.46 4.05
CA ASN A 180 23.57 21.99 2.87
C ASN A 180 23.47 20.99 1.72
N VAL A 181 23.63 19.69 2.01
CA VAL A 181 23.43 18.61 1.04
C VAL A 181 22.00 18.60 0.52
N TRP A 182 21.00 18.74 1.40
CA TRP A 182 19.59 18.82 1.00
C TRP A 182 19.30 19.99 0.06
N ILE A 183 19.81 21.19 0.37
CA ILE A 183 19.64 22.38 -0.48
C ILE A 183 20.32 22.19 -1.84
N ALA A 184 21.54 21.66 -1.86
CA ALA A 184 22.27 21.39 -3.10
C ALA A 184 21.52 20.36 -3.96
N HIS A 185 21.09 19.26 -3.36
CA HIS A 185 20.29 18.23 -4.03
C HIS A 185 18.98 18.79 -4.61
N GLY A 186 18.30 19.66 -3.87
CA GLY A 186 17.12 20.37 -4.37
C GLY A 186 17.40 21.20 -5.63
N GLN A 187 18.56 21.85 -5.69
CA GLN A 187 18.99 22.60 -6.87
C GLN A 187 19.32 21.68 -8.05
N ASP A 188 19.98 20.55 -7.80
CA ASP A 188 20.31 19.57 -8.83
C ASP A 188 19.05 18.97 -9.46
N VAL A 189 18.03 18.67 -8.65
CA VAL A 189 16.71 18.21 -9.12
C VAL A 189 16.06 19.24 -10.06
N GLU A 190 16.10 20.52 -9.70
CA GLU A 190 15.56 21.60 -10.54
C GLU A 190 16.32 21.73 -11.87
N ASN A 191 17.67 21.69 -11.79
CA ASN A 191 18.55 21.78 -12.95
C ASN A 191 18.34 20.60 -13.91
N ALA A 192 18.11 19.38 -13.39
CA ALA A 192 17.84 18.18 -14.18
C ALA A 192 16.62 18.33 -15.10
N GLY A 193 15.68 19.22 -14.77
CA GLY A 193 14.53 19.54 -15.60
C GLY A 193 14.85 20.02 -17.01
N GLN A 194 16.06 20.53 -17.25
CA GLN A 194 16.50 20.96 -18.59
C GLN A 194 16.75 19.79 -19.55
N HIS A 195 16.91 18.57 -19.03
CA HIS A 195 17.19 17.37 -19.81
C HIS A 195 15.92 16.53 -20.11
N LEU A 196 14.76 16.94 -19.61
CA LEU A 196 13.49 16.27 -19.84
C LEU A 196 12.83 16.80 -21.12
N SER A 197 12.49 15.92 -22.07
CA SER A 197 11.87 16.29 -23.35
C SER A 197 10.34 16.08 -23.33
N GLY A 198 9.54 17.08 -23.74
CA GLY A 198 8.19 16.86 -24.29
C GLY A 198 6.94 16.97 -23.37
N PRO A 199 5.74 16.71 -23.93
CA PRO A 199 4.50 17.52 -23.78
C PRO A 199 3.72 17.44 -22.45
N TYR A 200 4.24 16.72 -21.46
CA TYR A 200 3.68 16.65 -20.09
C TYR A 200 4.59 17.33 -19.04
N ASN A 201 5.62 18.05 -19.50
CA ASN A 201 6.69 18.62 -18.67
C ASN A 201 6.24 19.81 -17.81
N ARG A 202 5.97 19.56 -16.52
CA ARG A 202 6.41 20.52 -15.49
C ARG A 202 7.85 20.17 -15.13
N LYS A 203 8.76 21.13 -15.27
CA LYS A 203 10.13 21.01 -14.76
C LYS A 203 10.05 20.59 -13.29
N PRO A 204 10.85 19.60 -12.84
CA PRO A 204 10.99 19.30 -11.42
C PRO A 204 11.30 20.60 -10.68
N CYS A 205 10.57 20.89 -9.62
CA CYS A 205 10.84 22.05 -8.79
C CYS A 205 11.91 21.69 -7.76
N ASN A 206 12.64 22.70 -7.30
CA ASN A 206 13.55 22.53 -6.17
C ASN A 206 12.76 22.01 -4.94
N ILE A 207 13.03 20.77 -4.56
CA ILE A 207 12.32 20.07 -3.48
C ILE A 207 12.67 20.63 -2.10
N ALA A 208 13.85 21.23 -1.93
CA ALA A 208 14.27 21.85 -0.68
C ALA A 208 13.48 23.13 -0.35
N ASN A 209 12.99 23.83 -1.37
CA ASN A 209 12.17 25.03 -1.21
C ASN A 209 10.70 24.73 -0.88
N LYS A 210 10.27 23.47 -0.97
CA LYS A 210 8.86 23.10 -0.91
C LYS A 210 8.46 22.64 0.49
N ILE A 211 8.52 23.55 1.46
CA ILE A 211 8.29 23.22 2.89
C ILE A 211 6.81 23.23 3.31
N ASN A 212 5.85 23.84 2.60
CA ASN A 212 4.53 24.02 3.25
C ASN A 212 3.30 24.21 2.35
N THR A 213 3.08 23.35 1.36
CA THR A 213 1.72 23.23 0.80
C THR A 213 1.35 21.79 0.57
N GLN A 214 0.19 21.40 1.11
CA GLN A 214 -0.58 20.22 0.78
C GLN A 214 -1.08 20.25 -0.69
N TYR A 215 -0.26 20.72 -1.64
CA TYR A 215 -0.57 20.73 -3.06
C TYR A 215 -0.20 19.38 -3.66
N LYS A 216 -1.17 18.49 -3.51
CA LYS A 216 -1.24 17.11 -3.98
C LYS A 216 -0.62 16.90 -5.37
N ARG A 217 0.20 15.85 -5.43
CA ARG A 217 0.29 14.85 -6.50
C ARG A 217 0.92 15.15 -7.85
N LEU A 218 1.12 16.39 -8.32
CA LEU A 218 1.60 16.55 -9.72
C LEU A 218 3.11 16.79 -9.90
N GLY A 219 3.82 17.31 -8.88
CA GLY A 219 5.27 17.51 -8.94
C GLY A 219 6.08 16.27 -8.54
N SER A 220 5.52 15.44 -7.66
CA SER A 220 6.12 14.19 -7.18
C SER A 220 5.90 13.00 -8.13
N PHE A 221 4.97 13.11 -9.10
CA PHE A 221 4.73 12.06 -10.09
C PHE A 221 5.94 11.80 -11.00
N ASN A 222 6.76 12.84 -11.23
CA ASN A 222 7.98 12.75 -12.06
C ASN A 222 9.26 12.53 -11.24
N PHE A 223 9.21 12.62 -9.90
CA PHE A 223 10.39 12.48 -9.06
C PHE A 223 10.89 11.03 -9.01
N THR A 224 9.97 10.07 -8.90
CA THR A 224 10.30 8.65 -8.68
C THR A 224 10.83 7.93 -9.92
N PRO A 225 10.17 7.98 -11.10
CA PRO A 225 10.63 7.19 -12.24
C PRO A 225 11.77 7.84 -13.04
N LEU A 226 11.98 9.17 -12.95
CA LEU A 226 12.93 9.90 -13.82
C LEU A 226 14.11 10.55 -13.09
N VAL A 227 14.00 10.89 -11.80
CA VAL A 227 15.02 11.72 -11.12
C VAL A 227 15.68 11.00 -9.94
N SER A 228 14.95 10.14 -9.23
CA SER A 228 15.46 9.44 -8.05
C SER A 228 16.69 8.55 -8.33
N PRO A 229 16.70 7.64 -9.32
CA PRO A 229 17.83 6.72 -9.47
C PRO A 229 19.16 7.41 -9.83
N PRO A 230 19.23 8.33 -10.82
CA PRO A 230 20.50 8.96 -11.22
C PRO A 230 21.05 9.92 -10.16
N CYS A 231 20.20 10.68 -9.48
CA CYS A 231 20.64 11.65 -8.48
C CYS A 231 21.07 10.98 -7.16
N PHE A 232 20.63 9.75 -6.88
CA PHE A 232 21.01 9.02 -5.68
C PHE A 232 22.42 8.42 -5.77
N TYR A 233 22.83 7.94 -6.95
CA TYR A 233 24.21 7.46 -7.19
C TYR A 233 25.29 8.53 -6.97
N MET A 234 24.93 9.82 -6.97
CA MET A 234 25.87 10.91 -6.75
C MET A 234 26.07 11.27 -5.26
N VAL A 235 25.17 10.83 -4.36
CA VAL A 235 25.15 11.28 -2.95
C VAL A 235 25.34 10.14 -1.94
N SER A 236 25.09 8.88 -2.33
CA SER A 236 25.37 7.71 -1.48
C SER A 236 26.76 7.15 -1.77
N PRO A 237 27.68 7.06 -0.79
CA PRO A 237 28.76 6.09 -0.90
C PRO A 237 28.12 4.70 -0.86
N LEU A 238 28.54 3.82 -1.76
CA LEU A 238 28.19 2.38 -1.72
C LEU A 238 28.91 1.69 -0.57
#